data_AF-A0A3D0HI05-F1
#
_entry.id   AF-A0A3D0HI05-F1
#
_cell.length_a   1.000
_cell.length_b   1.000
_cell.length_c   1.000
_cell.angle_alpha   90.00
_cell.angle_beta   90.00
_cell.angle_gamma   90.00
#
_symmetry.space_group_name_H-M   'P 1'
#
loop_
_entity.id
_entity.type
_entity.pdbx_description
1 polymer ?
#
loop_
_entity_poly.entity_id
_entity_poly.type
_entity_poly.pdbx_seq_one_letter_code
_entity_poly.pdbx_strand_id
1 'polypeptide(L)' 'MTNEIVETAPEHEQLWKATSQVLRGQVSEAVWFSTFNDAVAVADDKMSLRLRVPNTFVRDRILTR' A
#
# COMPACT_ATOMS: atom_id res chain seq x y z
N MET A 1 35.18 -6.70 -6.72
CA MET A 1 33.97 -7.27 -6.11
C MET A 1 33.10 -6.07 -5.73
N THR A 2 32.17 -5.71 -6.61
CA THR A 2 31.41 -4.46 -6.53
C THR A 2 30.31 -4.65 -5.48
N ASN A 3 30.32 -3.86 -4.41
CA ASN A 3 29.24 -3.85 -3.43
C ASN A 3 27.98 -3.31 -4.13
N GLU A 4 27.09 -4.22 -4.53
CA GLU A 4 25.70 -3.85 -4.80
C GLU A 4 25.07 -3.44 -3.47
N ILE A 5 24.90 -2.14 -3.26
CA ILE A 5 23.95 -1.65 -2.27
C ILE A 5 22.59 -2.09 -2.79
N VAL A 6 22.09 -3.22 -2.29
CA VAL A 6 20.70 -3.62 -2.52
C VAL A 6 19.86 -2.60 -1.76
N GLU A 7 19.40 -1.58 -2.47
CA GLU A 7 18.49 -0.56 -1.96
C GLU A 7 17.20 -1.28 -1.54
N THR A 8 17.15 -1.68 -0.29
CA THR A 8 16.06 -2.50 0.23
C THR A 8 14.93 -1.52 0.49
N ALA A 9 13.82 -1.65 -0.25
CA ALA A 9 12.67 -0.77 -0.08
C ALA A 9 12.27 -0.69 1.40
N PRO A 10 11.87 0.49 1.91
CA PRO A 10 11.43 0.62 3.30
C PRO A 10 10.40 -0.43 3.70
N GLU A 11 10.44 -0.89 4.96
CA GLU A 11 9.58 -1.98 5.46
C GLU A 11 8.09 -1.79 5.16
N HIS A 12 7.58 -0.55 5.32
CA HIS A 12 6.19 -0.22 5.03
C HIS A 12 5.83 -0.34 3.55
N GLU A 13 6.77 -0.05 2.64
CA GLU A 13 6.57 -0.26 1.20
C GLU A 13 6.53 -1.74 0.85
N GLN A 14 7.40 -2.55 1.46
CA GLN A 14 7.38 -4.00 1.28
C GLN A 14 6.07 -4.61 1.79
N LEU A 15 5.63 -4.20 2.98
CA LEU A 15 4.38 -4.66 3.59
C LEU A 15 3.17 -4.27 2.72
N TRP A 16 3.14 -3.04 2.21
CA TRP A 16 2.09 -2.62 1.29
C TRP A 16 2.15 -3.37 -0.04
N LYS A 17 3.33 -3.58 -0.61
CA LYS A 17 3.49 -4.37 -1.83
C LYS A 17 2.92 -5.78 -1.67
N ALA A 18 3.23 -6.47 -0.57
CA ALA A 18 2.65 -7.79 -0.29
C ALA A 18 1.12 -7.71 -0.08
N THR A 19 0.65 -6.76 0.71
CA THR A 19 -0.79 -6.58 1.00
C THR A 19 -1.58 -6.26 -0.27
N SER A 20 -1.07 -5.35 -1.09
CA SER A 20 -1.68 -4.89 -2.33
C SER A 20 -1.79 -6.01 -3.37
N GLN A 21 -0.83 -6.94 -3.43
CA GLN A 21 -0.93 -8.14 -4.27
C GLN A 21 -2.09 -9.04 -3.84
N VAL A 22 -2.27 -9.25 -2.53
CA VAL A 22 -3.40 -10.03 -1.99
C VAL A 22 -4.72 -9.33 -2.33
N LEU A 23 -4.83 -8.02 -2.06
CA LEU A 23 -6.01 -7.23 -2.36
C LEU A 23 -6.36 -7.27 -3.86
N ARG A 24 -5.35 -7.20 -4.75
CA ARG A 24 -5.54 -7.25 -6.21
C ARG A 24 -6.21 -8.54 -6.67
N GLY A 25 -5.99 -9.66 -5.98
CA GLY A 25 -6.65 -10.94 -6.26
C GLY A 25 -8.07 -11.06 -5.70
N GLN A 26 -8.47 -10.19 -4.76
CA GLN A 26 -9.76 -10.26 -4.06
C GLN A 26 -10.81 -9.30 -4.60
N VAL A 27 -10.38 -8.25 -5.32
CA VAL A 27 -11.29 -7.22 -5.83
C VAL A 27 -11.28 -7.17 -7.35
N SER A 28 -12.39 -6.71 -7.93
CA SER A 28 -12.44 -6.44 -9.36
C SER A 28 -11.49 -5.30 -9.75
N GLU A 29 -11.12 -5.23 -11.03
CA GLU A 29 -10.24 -4.16 -11.52
C GLU A 29 -10.83 -2.77 -11.29
N ALA A 30 -12.14 -2.61 -11.47
CA ALA A 30 -12.83 -1.34 -11.24
C ALA A 30 -12.75 -0.92 -9.75
N VAL A 31 -12.87 -1.86 -8.81
CA VAL A 31 -12.72 -1.58 -7.38
C VAL A 31 -11.28 -1.18 -7.07
N TRP A 32 -10.30 -1.87 -7.65
CA TRP A 32 -8.90 -1.52 -7.49
C TRP A 32 -8.58 -0.10 -7.96
N PHE A 33 -8.92 0.23 -9.21
CA PHE A 33 -8.65 1.55 -9.79
C PHE A 33 -9.33 2.67 -9.02
N SER A 34 -10.54 2.44 -8.50
CA SER A 34 -11.27 3.45 -7.73
C SER A 34 -10.88 3.57 -6.25
N THR A 35 -10.05 2.66 -5.71
CA THR A 35 -9.83 2.56 -4.25
C THR A 35 -8.37 2.44 -3.85
N PHE A 36 -7.63 1.51 -4.46
CA PHE A 36 -6.30 1.11 -3.98
C PHE A 36 -5.15 1.57 -4.88
N ASN A 37 -5.43 1.87 -6.15
CA ASN A 37 -4.40 2.18 -7.14
C ASN A 37 -3.46 3.33 -6.74
N ASP A 38 -4.02 4.38 -6.13
CA ASP A 38 -3.28 5.57 -5.75
C ASP A 38 -2.91 5.60 -4.26
N ALA A 39 -3.11 4.48 -3.55
CA ALA A 39 -2.72 4.35 -2.15
C ALA A 39 -1.23 4.07 -2.04
N VAL A 40 -0.55 4.86 -1.20
CA VAL A 40 0.90 4.78 -1.00
C VAL A 40 1.18 4.55 0.47
N ALA A 41 2.03 3.56 0.76
CA ALA A 41 2.53 3.33 2.10
C ALA A 41 3.39 4.50 2.55
N VAL A 42 3.25 4.87 3.81
CA VAL A 42 4.13 5.88 4.42
C VAL A 42 4.68 5.33 5.72
N ALA A 43 5.89 5.76 6.07
CA ALA A 43 6.53 5.39 7.32
C ALA A 43 5.62 5.75 8.50
N ASP A 44 5.54 4.84 9.46
CA ASP A 44 4.85 5.01 10.72
C ASP A 44 5.80 4.55 11.83
N ASP A 45 5.81 5.27 12.95
CA ASP A 45 6.58 4.91 14.15
C ASP A 45 5.86 3.84 14.98
N LYS A 46 4.64 3.48 14.59
CA LYS A 46 3.79 2.47 15.21
C LYS A 46 3.85 1.15 14.45
N MET A 47 3.51 0.06 15.13
CA MET A 47 3.25 -1.26 14.53
C MET A 47 1.93 -1.26 13.72
N SER A 48 1.81 -0.38 12.73
CA SER A 48 0.65 -0.26 11.86
C SER A 48 1.08 0.10 10.45
N LEU A 49 0.39 -0.48 9.46
CA LEU A 49 0.50 -0.04 8.07
C LEU A 49 -0.30 1.25 7.88
N ARG A 50 0.39 2.35 7.56
CA ARG A 50 -0.25 3.63 7.24
C ARG A 50 -0.27 3.87 5.74
N LEU A 51 -1.45 4.23 5.23
CA LEU A 51 -1.64 4.57 3.82
C LEU A 51 -1.99 6.05 3.66
N ARG A 52 -1.30 6.72 2.73
CA ARG A 52 -1.73 7.99 2.17
C ARG A 52 -2.60 7.70 0.95
N VAL A 53 -3.75 8.36 0.89
CA VAL A 53 -4.77 8.18 -0.16
C VAL A 53 -5.14 9.55 -0.74
N PRO A 54 -5.68 9.60 -1.98
CA PRO A 54 -5.92 10.88 -2.67
C PRO A 54 -7.01 11.74 -2.04
N ASN A 55 -7.99 11.15 -1.34
CA ASN A 55 -9.08 11.89 -0.70
C ASN A 55 -9.75 11.08 0.44
N THR A 56 -10.59 11.76 1.23
CA THR A 56 -11.31 11.17 2.37
C THR A 56 -12.30 10.08 1.95
N PHE A 57 -12.92 10.19 0.77
CA PHE A 57 -13.85 9.17 0.29
C PHE A 57 -13.16 7.81 0.11
N VAL A 58 -11.96 7.78 -0.48
CA VAL A 58 -11.15 6.56 -0.60
C VAL A 58 -10.74 6.04 0.78
N ARG A 59 -10.32 6.93 1.69
CA ARG A 59 -9.98 6.56 3.08
C ARG A 59 -11.13 5.83 3.76
N ASP A 60 -12.32 6.44 3.76
CA ASP A 60 -13.48 5.92 4.47
C ASP A 60 -13.90 4.56 3.88
N ARG A 61 -13.82 4.43 2.56
CA ARG A 61 -14.12 3.17 1.86
C ARG A 61 -13.17 2.04 2.25
N ILE A 62 -11.88 2.32 2.45
CA ILE A 62 -10.89 1.34 2.91
C ILE A 62 -11.09 0.98 4.38
N LEU A 63 -11.49 1.93 5.22
CA LEU A 63 -11.66 1.70 6.67
C LEU A 63 -12.97 0.98 7.03
N THR A 64 -13.91 0.88 6.09
CA THR A 64 -15.28 0.37 6.37
C THR A 64 -15.61 -0.96 5.67
N ARG A 65 -14.71 -1.47 4.84
CA ARG A 65 -14.91 -2.70 4.04
C ARG A 65 -13.70 -3.59 4.12
#